data_AF-A0A2H0SBE9-F1
#
_entry.id   AF-A0A2H0SBE9-F1
#
_cell.length_a   1.000
_cell.length_b   1.000
_cell.length_c   1.000
_cell.angle_alpha   90.00
_cell.angle_beta   90.00
_cell.angle_gamma   90.00
#
_symmetry.space_group_name_H-M   'P 1'
#
loop_
_entity.id
_entity.type
_entity.pdbx_description
1 polymer ?
#
loop_
_entity_poly.entity_id
_entity_poly.type
_entity_poly.pdbx_seq_one_letter_code
_entity_poly.pdbx_strand_id
1 'polypeptide(L)'
;MSQLILNNGLSRKNLFSRFVPSVEAGPYFLLFSLVLFVGLVTVVTLMFSARQVTKGYVLSSLEVEHQELIREGNKMDMQISEVRALNRIEQSPKVRRMIRPGQTAYVHADTAIAQK
;
A
#
# COMPACT_ATOMS: atom_id res chain seq x y z
N MET A 1 -34.88 36.98 58.97
CA MET A 1 -33.47 37.42 59.02
C MET A 1 -32.65 36.36 58.33
N SER A 2 -32.18 36.66 57.11
CA SER A 2 -31.53 35.70 56.21
C SER A 2 -30.05 35.56 56.60
N GLN A 3 -29.62 34.36 56.96
CA GLN A 3 -28.22 34.06 57.25
C GLN A 3 -27.49 33.79 55.94
N LEU A 4 -26.55 34.68 55.60
CA LEU A 4 -25.62 34.51 54.49
C LEU A 4 -24.64 33.38 54.80
N ILE A 5 -24.83 32.24 54.16
CA ILE A 5 -23.85 31.15 54.13
C ILE A 5 -22.74 31.58 53.16
N LEU A 6 -21.60 32.03 53.69
CA LEU A 6 -20.39 32.20 52.88
C LEU A 6 -19.82 30.81 52.56
N ASN A 7 -20.12 30.35 51.35
CA ASN A 7 -19.46 29.21 50.73
C ASN A 7 -18.02 29.62 50.40
N ASN A 8 -17.07 29.17 51.22
CA ASN A 8 -15.64 29.32 50.95
C ASN A 8 -15.28 28.49 49.71
N GLY A 9 -15.31 29.12 48.54
CA GLY A 9 -14.87 28.52 47.29
C GLY A 9 -13.46 27.98 47.44
N LEU A 10 -13.32 26.67 47.18
CA LEU A 10 -12.03 25.98 47.14
C LEU A 10 -11.06 26.77 46.25
N SER A 11 -10.06 27.36 46.89
CA SER A 11 -8.88 27.89 46.23
C SER A 11 -8.19 26.74 45.49
N ARG A 12 -8.45 26.62 44.18
CA ARG A 12 -7.69 25.76 43.26
C ARG A 12 -6.25 26.24 43.32
N LYS A 13 -5.44 25.62 44.18
CA LYS A 13 -3.99 25.78 44.20
C LYS A 13 -3.47 25.40 42.81
N ASN A 14 -2.96 26.39 42.09
CA ASN A 14 -2.30 26.24 40.80
C ASN A 14 -1.06 25.35 40.96
N LEU A 15 -1.22 24.03 40.73
CA LEU A 15 -0.10 23.07 40.67
C LEU A 15 0.91 23.40 39.56
N PHE A 16 0.47 24.15 38.54
CA PHE A 16 1.32 24.58 37.42
C PHE A 16 2.38 25.62 37.78
N SER A 17 2.20 26.42 38.84
CA SER A 17 3.21 27.42 39.24
C SER A 17 4.40 26.83 39.98
N ARG A 18 4.37 25.53 40.31
CA ARG A 18 5.55 24.81 40.84
C ARG A 18 6.47 24.26 39.75
N PHE A 19 5.94 24.00 38.55
CA PHE A 19 6.73 23.47 37.45
C PHE A 19 7.39 24.55 36.60
N VAL A 20 6.88 25.78 36.66
CA VAL A 20 7.50 26.94 36.03
C VAL A 20 7.86 27.92 37.15
N PRO A 21 9.01 27.77 37.82
CA PRO A 21 9.55 28.87 38.59
C PRO A 21 9.64 30.06 37.65
N SER A 22 9.32 31.26 38.12
CA SER A 22 9.45 32.51 37.37
C SER A 22 10.92 32.71 37.00
N VAL A 23 11.34 32.09 35.90
CA VAL A 23 12.62 32.28 35.26
C VAL A 23 12.54 33.68 34.66
N GLU A 24 13.21 34.65 35.28
CA GLU A 24 13.60 35.85 34.54
C GLU A 24 14.34 35.32 33.30
N ALA A 25 13.71 35.47 32.13
CA ALA A 25 14.22 34.96 30.87
C ALA A 25 15.48 35.75 30.51
N GLY A 26 16.59 35.41 31.15
CA GLY A 26 17.89 35.95 30.85
C GLY A 26 18.30 35.55 29.43
N PRO A 27 19.15 36.35 28.77
CA PRO A 27 19.58 36.09 27.40
C PRO A 27 20.16 34.69 27.20
N TYR A 28 20.79 34.12 28.23
CA TYR A 28 21.33 32.76 28.20
C TYR A 28 20.26 31.65 28.14
N PHE A 29 19.09 31.84 28.76
CA PHE A 29 18.00 30.86 28.70
C PHE A 29 17.38 30.83 27.30
N LEU A 30 17.22 32.00 26.67
CA LEU A 30 16.76 32.11 25.28
C LEU A 30 17.76 31.48 24.30
N LEU A 31 19.06 31.73 24.49
CA LEU A 31 20.09 31.10 23.66
C LEU A 31 20.09 29.57 23.81
N PHE A 32 19.98 29.07 25.04
CA PHE A 32 19.94 27.63 25.29
C PHE A 32 18.69 26.97 24.68
N SER A 33 17.51 27.57 24.85
CA SER A 33 16.28 27.03 24.27
C SER A 33 16.29 27.05 22.75
N LEU A 34 16.89 28.09 22.14
CA LEU A 34 17.07 28.18 20.69
C LEU A 34 17.99 27.08 20.17
N VAL A 35 19.15 26.88 20.80
CA VAL A 35 20.09 25.81 20.41
C VAL A 35 19.47 24.43 20.58
N LEU A 36 18.76 24.19 21.69
CA LEU A 36 18.04 22.95 21.92
C LEU A 36 16.97 22.71 20.85
N PHE A 37 16.22 23.75 20.47
CA PHE A 37 15.19 23.67 19.45
C PHE A 37 15.77 23.35 18.06
N VAL A 38 16.86 24.03 17.68
CA VAL A 38 17.57 23.73 16.42
C VAL A 38 18.13 22.31 16.44
N GLY A 39 18.70 21.86 17.56
CA GLY A 39 19.14 20.48 17.74
C GLY A 39 18.02 19.45 17.58
N LEU A 40 16.85 19.70 18.17
CA LEU A 40 15.69 18.84 18.01
C LEU A 40 15.19 18.78 16.56
N VAL A 41 15.09 19.93 15.90
CA VAL A 41 14.66 20.00 14.50
C VAL A 41 15.61 19.22 13.61
N THR A 42 16.92 19.39 13.76
CA THR A 42 17.92 18.66 12.95
C THR A 42 17.85 17.14 13.13
N VAL A 43 17.69 16.65 14.37
CA VAL A 43 17.52 15.21 14.64
C VAL A 43 16.23 14.68 14.02
N VAL A 44 15.12 15.42 14.14
CA VAL A 44 13.84 15.03 13.52
C VAL A 44 13.97 15.00 12.00
N THR A 45 14.53 16.03 11.38
CA THR A 45 14.74 16.07 9.93
C THR A 45 15.64 14.93 9.46
N LEU A 46 16.71 14.60 10.20
CA LEU A 46 17.59 13.49 9.87
C LEU A 46 16.86 12.14 9.94
N MET A 47 16.05 11.92 10.98
CA MET A 47 15.25 10.71 11.12
C MET A 47 14.21 10.58 10.00
N PHE A 48 13.56 11.68 9.62
CA PHE A 48 12.62 11.71 8.50
C PHE A 48 13.33 11.43 7.16
N SER A 49 14.51 12.03 6.95
CA SER A 49 15.32 11.79 5.75
C SER A 49 15.75 10.33 5.64
N ALA A 50 16.27 9.74 6.73
CA ALA A 50 16.63 8.32 6.77
C ALA A 50 15.44 7.40 6.49
N ARG A 51 14.24 7.72 7.01
CA ARG A 51 12.99 6.98 6.74
C ARG A 51 12.49 7.15 5.31
N GLN A 52 12.69 8.30 4.68
CA GLN A 52 12.29 8.51 3.29
C GLN A 52 13.16 7.68 2.34
N VAL A 53 14.47 7.61 2.62
CA VAL A 53 15.41 6.79 1.84
C VAL A 53 15.05 5.31 1.94
N THR A 54 14.80 4.77 3.14
CA THR A 54 14.41 3.35 3.28
C THR A 54 13.06 3.03 2.63
N LYS A 55 12.08 3.94 2.71
CA LYS A 55 10.81 3.79 1.99
C LYS A 55 11.01 3.78 0.47
N GLY A 56 11.92 4.60 -0.06
CA GLY A 56 12.26 4.62 -1.48
C GLY A 56 12.86 3.29 -1.95
N TYR A 57 13.77 2.70 -1.18
CA TYR A 57 14.34 1.39 -1.50
C TYR A 57 13.30 0.28 -1.50
N VAL A 58 12.44 0.22 -0.47
CA VAL A 58 11.38 -0.79 -0.38
C VAL A 58 10.36 -0.64 -1.52
N LEU A 59 10.01 0.60 -1.87
CA LEU A 59 9.10 0.86 -2.99
C LEU A 59 9.73 0.41 -4.32
N SER A 60 11.00 0.75 -4.54
CA SER A 60 11.72 0.35 -5.75
C SER A 60 11.85 -1.16 -5.88
N SER A 61 12.12 -1.90 -4.79
CA SER A 61 12.16 -3.35 -4.85
C SER A 61 10.80 -3.95 -5.19
N LEU A 62 9.72 -3.39 -4.65
CA LEU A 62 8.36 -3.86 -4.91
C LEU A 62 7.95 -3.60 -6.37
N GLU A 63 8.37 -2.47 -6.93
CA GLU A 63 8.11 -2.11 -8.32
C GLU A 63 8.86 -3.01 -9.30
N VAL A 64 10.10 -3.39 -8.98
CA VAL A 64 10.87 -4.37 -9.75
C VAL A 64 10.19 -5.74 -9.73
N GLU A 65 9.78 -6.22 -8.56
CA GLU A 65 9.09 -7.52 -8.41
C GLU A 65 7.76 -7.54 -9.17
N HIS A 66 6.98 -6.46 -9.07
CA HIS A 66 5.73 -6.31 -9.80
C HIS A 66 5.94 -6.37 -11.32
N GLN A 67 6.98 -5.70 -11.83
CA GLN A 67 7.30 -5.71 -13.25
C GLN A 67 7.76 -7.09 -13.73
N GLU A 68 8.46 -7.85 -12.89
CA GLU A 68 8.86 -9.23 -13.16
C GLU A 68 7.64 -10.15 -13.25
N LEU A 69 6.72 -10.07 -12.29
CA LEU A 69 5.46 -10.82 -12.28
C LEU A 69 4.59 -10.54 -13.51
N ILE A 70 4.46 -9.27 -13.92
CA ILE A 70 3.74 -8.90 -15.14
C ILE A 70 4.41 -9.52 -16.37
N ARG A 71 5.73 -9.48 -16.43
CA ARG A 71 6.49 -10.06 -17.55
C ARG A 71 6.29 -11.57 -17.64
N GLU A 72 6.28 -12.26 -16.49
CA GLU A 72 6.01 -13.69 -16.43
C GLU A 72 4.58 -14.03 -16.87
N GLY A 73 3.58 -13.29 -16.38
CA GLY A 73 2.18 -13.44 -16.79
C GLY A 73 2.01 -13.27 -18.30
N ASN A 74 2.57 -12.22 -18.87
CA ASN A 74 2.53 -11.97 -20.33
C ASN A 74 3.18 -13.12 -21.13
N LYS A 75 4.26 -13.71 -20.62
CA LYS A 75 4.91 -14.86 -21.26
C LYS A 75 4.00 -16.10 -21.23
N MET A 76 3.33 -16.37 -20.11
CA MET A 76 2.38 -17.48 -19.99
C MET A 76 1.18 -17.28 -20.92
N ASP A 77 0.63 -16.07 -20.99
CA ASP A 77 -0.48 -15.74 -21.88
C ASP A 77 -0.10 -15.94 -23.35
N MET A 78 1.12 -15.53 -23.74
CA MET A 78 1.65 -15.79 -25.07
C MET A 78 1.75 -17.29 -25.37
N GLN A 79 2.24 -18.10 -24.42
CA GLN A 79 2.32 -19.55 -24.57
C GLN A 79 0.93 -20.20 -24.69
N ILE A 80 -0.04 -19.77 -23.90
CA ILE A 80 -1.42 -20.24 -23.98
C ILE A 80 -2.02 -19.88 -25.35
N SER A 81 -1.81 -18.65 -25.79
CA SER A 81 -2.26 -18.18 -27.10
C SER A 81 -1.63 -19.02 -28.23
N GLU A 82 -0.34 -19.32 -28.15
CA GLU A 82 0.37 -20.15 -29.12
C GLU A 82 -0.19 -21.57 -29.18
N VAL A 83 -0.51 -22.17 -28.04
CA VAL A 83 -1.13 -23.52 -27.97
C VAL A 83 -2.58 -23.50 -28.48
N ARG A 84 -3.33 -22.43 -28.22
CA ARG A 84 -4.72 -22.26 -28.68
C ARG A 84 -4.81 -21.84 -30.15
N ALA A 85 -3.72 -21.35 -30.74
CA ALA A 85 -3.71 -20.94 -32.13
C ALA A 85 -4.12 -22.11 -33.04
N LEU A 86 -5.14 -21.88 -33.85
CA LEU A 86 -5.73 -22.88 -34.75
C LEU A 86 -4.66 -23.56 -35.61
N ASN A 87 -3.69 -22.79 -36.13
CA ASN A 87 -2.55 -23.30 -36.88
C ASN A 87 -1.76 -24.38 -36.12
N ARG A 88 -1.53 -24.20 -34.81
CA ARG A 88 -0.78 -25.18 -34.00
C ARG A 88 -1.61 -26.43 -33.73
N ILE A 89 -2.92 -26.28 -33.56
CA ILE A 89 -3.86 -27.39 -33.40
C ILE A 89 -3.93 -28.22 -34.68
N GLU A 90 -4.08 -27.57 -35.85
CA GLU A 90 -4.12 -28.22 -37.17
C GLU A 90 -2.81 -28.93 -37.53
N GLN A 91 -1.67 -28.34 -37.16
CA GLN A 91 -0.36 -28.96 -37.37
C GLN A 91 -0.08 -30.12 -36.41
N SER A 92 -0.88 -30.30 -35.35
CA SER A 92 -0.66 -31.39 -34.41
C SER A 92 -0.86 -32.76 -35.10
N PRO A 93 0.02 -33.75 -34.83
CA PRO A 93 -0.05 -35.06 -35.47
C PRO A 93 -1.33 -35.82 -35.11
N LYS A 94 -1.95 -35.50 -33.96
CA LYS A 94 -3.23 -36.06 -33.55
C LYS A 94 -4.36 -35.57 -34.45
N VAL A 95 -4.44 -34.26 -34.72
CA VAL A 95 -5.47 -33.67 -35.59
C VAL A 95 -5.24 -34.02 -37.05
N ARG A 96 -3.99 -34.04 -37.55
CA ARG A 96 -3.69 -34.50 -38.93
C ARG A 96 -4.12 -35.95 -39.20
N ARG A 97 -4.23 -36.77 -38.17
CA ARG A 97 -4.71 -38.16 -38.26
C ARG A 97 -6.22 -38.29 -38.04
N MET A 98 -6.92 -37.21 -37.69
CA MET A 98 -8.38 -37.24 -37.57
C MET A 98 -9.00 -37.30 -38.96
N ILE A 99 -9.95 -38.22 -39.13
CA ILE A 99 -10.70 -38.42 -40.35
C ILE A 99 -12.09 -37.85 -40.12
N ARG A 100 -12.67 -37.14 -41.10
CA ARG A 100 -14.06 -36.70 -40.99
C ARG A 100 -14.98 -37.92 -40.91
N PRO A 101 -15.87 -38.01 -39.91
CA PRO A 101 -16.84 -39.09 -39.85
C PRO A 101 -17.77 -38.99 -41.07
N GLY A 102 -17.95 -40.09 -41.79
CA GLY A 102 -18.77 -40.14 -43.01
C GLY A 102 -20.27 -39.96 -42.74
N GLN A 103 -20.74 -40.29 -41.53
CA GLN A 103 -22.08 -40.02 -41.05
C GLN A 103 -22.02 -39.65 -39.57
N THR A 104 -22.63 -38.52 -39.21
CA THR A 104 -22.81 -38.09 -37.81
C THR A 104 -24.19 -38.55 -37.35
N ALA A 105 -24.23 -39.58 -36.51
CA ALA A 105 -25.46 -39.99 -35.83
C ALA A 105 -25.58 -39.20 -34.52
N TYR A 106 -26.56 -38.31 -34.44
CA TYR A 106 -26.85 -37.54 -33.24
C TYR A 106 -27.75 -38.37 -32.31
N VAL A 107 -27.30 -38.61 -31.08
CA VAL A 107 -28.04 -39.37 -30.06
C VAL A 107 -29.25 -38.58 -29.53
N HIS A 108 -29.18 -37.24 -29.60
CA HIS A 108 -30.29 -36.33 -29.33
C HIS A 108 -30.37 -35.27 -30.42
N ALA A 109 -31.57 -35.05 -30.96
CA ALA A 109 -31.85 -34.10 -32.03
C ALA A 109 -31.87 -32.65 -31.52
N ASP A 110 -30.82 -32.24 -30.79
CA ASP A 110 -30.61 -30.85 -30.44
C ASP A 110 -30.07 -30.12 -31.67
N THR A 111 -31.00 -29.71 -32.53
CA THR A 111 -30.79 -29.09 -33.85
C THR A 111 -30.21 -27.68 -33.81
N ALA A 112 -29.70 -27.21 -32.66
CA ALA A 112 -29.25 -25.84 -32.49
C ALA A 112 -27.83 -25.54 -33.00
N ILE A 113 -26.99 -26.56 -33.27
CA ILE A 113 -25.53 -26.33 -33.48
C ILE A 113 -25.00 -26.87 -34.82
N ALA A 114 -25.87 -27.26 -35.75
CA ALA A 114 -25.40 -27.69 -37.07
C ALA A 114 -26.41 -27.36 -38.18
N GLN A 115 -26.42 -26.10 -38.62
CA GLN A 115 -26.77 -25.76 -40.00
C GLN A 115 -25.60 -25.01 -40.65
N LYS A 116 -25.46 -25.28 -41.94
CA LYS A 116 -24.29 -25.14 -42.81
C LYS A 116 -23.73 -23.72 -42.93
#